data_AF-A0A0S2Z604-F1
#
_entry.id   AF-A0A0S2Z604-F1
#
_cell.length_a   1.000
_cell.length_b   1.000
_cell.length_c   1.000
_cell.angle_alpha   90.00
_cell.angle_beta   90.00
_cell.angle_gamma   90.00
#
_symmetry.space_group_name_H-M   'P 1'
#
loop_
_entity.id
_entity.type
_entity.pdbx_description
1 polymer ?
#
loop_
_entity_poly.entity_id
_entity_poly.type
_entity_poly.pdbx_seq_one_letter_code
_entity_poly.pdbx_strand_id
1 'polypeptide(L)'
;MDFSKFLADDFDVKEWINAAFRAGSKEAASGKADGHAATLVMKLQLFIQEVNHAVEETSHQALQNMPKVLRDVEALKQEASFLKEQMILVKEDIKKFEQDTSQSMQVLVEIDQVKSRMQLAAESLQEADKWSTLSADIEETFKTQDIAVISAKLTGQQRPAPSPGHHRGHHAECEL
;
A
#
# COMPACT_ATOMS: atom_id res chain seq x y z
N MET A 1 54.29 15.38 -9.10
CA MET A 1 54.26 16.19 -7.87
C MET A 1 52.85 16.15 -7.37
N ASP A 2 52.68 15.88 -6.08
CA ASP A 2 51.37 15.83 -5.43
C ASP A 2 51.08 17.21 -4.82
N PHE A 3 50.06 17.88 -5.36
CA PHE A 3 49.64 19.22 -4.93
C PHE A 3 48.55 19.17 -3.85
N SER A 4 48.09 17.98 -3.45
CA SER A 4 47.15 17.82 -2.33
C SER A 4 47.71 18.35 -1.01
N LYS A 5 49.04 18.46 -0.88
CA LYS A 5 49.71 19.08 0.28
C LYS A 5 49.36 20.57 0.46
N PHE A 6 49.04 21.31 -0.61
CA PHE A 6 48.63 22.71 -0.50
C PHE A 6 47.26 22.89 0.17
N LEU A 7 46.47 21.82 0.25
CA LEU A 7 45.13 21.82 0.85
C LEU A 7 45.17 21.40 2.33
N ALA A 8 46.33 21.04 2.87
CA ALA A 8 46.48 20.63 4.25
C ALA A 8 46.65 21.86 5.17
N ASP A 9 46.00 21.85 6.33
CA ASP A 9 46.05 22.95 7.31
C ASP A 9 47.45 23.17 7.91
N ASP A 10 48.32 22.17 7.84
CA ASP A 10 49.70 22.17 8.37
C ASP A 10 50.77 22.39 7.29
N PHE A 11 50.40 22.93 6.13
CA PHE A 11 51.30 23.04 4.98
C PHE A 11 52.56 23.89 5.27
N ASP A 12 53.72 23.22 5.30
CA ASP A 12 55.03 23.89 5.39
C ASP A 12 55.63 24.13 3.98
N VAL A 13 55.60 25.40 3.58
CA VAL A 13 56.19 25.89 2.31
C VAL A 13 57.68 25.54 2.19
N LYS A 14 58.45 25.66 3.28
CA LYS A 14 59.90 25.40 3.26
C LYS A 14 60.18 23.92 3.09
N GLU A 15 59.44 23.06 3.80
CA GLU A 15 59.56 21.62 3.64
C GLU A 15 59.18 21.19 2.22
N TRP A 16 58.09 21.75 1.67
CA TRP A 16 57.65 21.48 0.31
C TRP A 16 58.66 21.91 -0.74
N ILE A 17 59.20 23.14 -0.67
CA ILE A 17 60.23 23.63 -1.59
C ILE A 17 61.48 22.74 -1.50
N ASN A 18 61.95 22.44 -0.29
CA ASN A 18 63.14 21.60 -0.09
C ASN A 18 62.93 20.19 -0.66
N ALA A 19 61.74 19.61 -0.50
CA ALA A 19 61.38 18.32 -1.10
C ALA A 19 61.28 18.40 -2.64
N ALA A 20 60.71 19.47 -3.19
CA ALA A 20 60.58 19.70 -4.62
C ALA A 20 61.94 19.87 -5.34
N PHE A 21 62.91 20.51 -4.69
CA PHE A 21 64.29 20.62 -5.20
C PHE A 21 65.06 19.32 -5.05
N ARG A 22 64.85 18.55 -3.95
CA ARG A 22 65.44 17.22 -3.78
C ARG A 22 64.90 16.20 -4.78
N ALA A 23 63.63 16.27 -5.14
CA ALA A 23 63.01 15.39 -6.13
C ALA A 23 63.51 15.66 -7.57
N GLY A 24 63.98 16.88 -7.87
CA GLY A 24 64.58 17.30 -9.14
C GLY A 24 66.06 16.89 -9.34
N SER A 25 66.54 15.90 -8.58
CA SER A 25 67.94 15.57 -8.25
C SER A 25 68.97 15.45 -9.40
N LYS A 26 68.60 15.60 -10.67
CA LYS A 26 69.58 15.62 -11.78
C LYS A 26 69.94 17.02 -12.28
N GLU A 27 69.08 18.03 -12.13
CA GLU A 27 69.37 19.40 -12.59
C GLU A 27 69.87 20.31 -11.45
N ALA A 28 69.41 20.10 -10.23
CA ALA A 28 69.81 20.89 -9.05
C ALA A 28 71.28 20.68 -8.64
N ALA A 29 71.86 19.50 -8.91
CA ALA A 29 73.24 19.17 -8.55
C ALA A 29 74.31 19.80 -9.48
N SER A 30 73.92 20.38 -10.61
CA SER A 30 74.84 20.89 -11.66
C SER A 30 74.92 22.44 -11.72
N GLY A 31 74.50 23.16 -10.68
CA GLY A 31 74.50 24.63 -10.69
C GLY A 31 73.36 25.26 -11.51
N LYS A 32 72.33 24.48 -11.88
CA LYS A 32 71.13 24.94 -12.61
C LYS A 32 69.90 25.08 -11.70
N ALA A 33 70.10 25.40 -10.42
CA ALA A 33 69.02 25.56 -9.45
C ALA A 33 67.98 26.60 -9.92
N ASP A 34 68.43 27.69 -10.54
CA ASP A 34 67.56 28.74 -11.07
C ASP A 34 66.66 28.25 -12.23
N GLY A 35 67.15 27.33 -13.07
CA GLY A 35 66.36 26.74 -14.16
C GLY A 35 65.26 25.81 -13.65
N HIS A 36 65.56 25.01 -12.62
CA HIS A 36 64.57 24.17 -11.95
C HIS A 36 63.53 25.01 -11.19
N ALA A 37 63.97 26.10 -10.53
CA ALA A 37 63.10 27.06 -9.87
C ALA A 37 62.12 27.71 -10.86
N ALA A 38 62.62 28.21 -12.00
CA ALA A 38 61.80 28.81 -13.05
C ALA A 38 60.78 27.82 -13.62
N THR A 39 61.18 26.55 -13.80
CA THR A 39 60.28 25.48 -14.26
C THR A 39 59.18 25.18 -13.24
N LEU A 40 59.52 25.18 -11.95
CA LEU A 40 58.54 24.97 -10.88
C LEU A 40 57.53 26.12 -10.81
N VAL A 41 58.00 27.35 -10.89
CA VAL A 41 57.14 28.55 -10.94
C VAL A 41 56.20 28.50 -12.14
N MET A 42 56.70 28.14 -13.33
CA MET A 42 55.86 27.98 -14.52
C MET A 42 54.77 26.91 -14.33
N LYS A 43 55.10 25.77 -13.71
CA LYS A 43 54.12 24.72 -13.41
C LYS A 43 53.06 25.18 -12.40
N LEU A 44 53.47 25.90 -11.35
CA LEU A 44 52.54 26.48 -10.38
C LEU A 44 51.61 27.50 -11.05
N GLN A 45 52.15 28.34 -11.94
CA GLN A 45 51.36 29.32 -12.69
C GLN A 45 50.30 28.64 -13.57
N LEU A 46 50.68 27.57 -14.29
CA LEU A 46 49.73 26.78 -15.08
C LEU A 46 48.67 26.11 -14.21
N PHE A 47 49.05 25.59 -13.05
CA PHE A 47 48.12 24.98 -12.11
C PHE A 47 47.10 26.01 -11.56
N ILE A 48 47.55 27.21 -11.21
CA ILE A 48 46.66 28.31 -10.79
C ILE A 48 45.67 28.64 -11.92
N GLN A 49 46.13 28.71 -13.17
CA GLN A 49 45.24 28.95 -14.31
C GLN A 49 44.22 27.82 -14.49
N GLU A 50 44.65 26.57 -14.40
CA GLU A 50 43.77 25.40 -14.53
C GLU A 50 42.71 25.36 -13.42
N VAL A 51 43.10 25.59 -12.16
CA VAL A 51 42.17 25.62 -11.02
C VAL A 51 41.17 26.77 -11.17
N ASN A 52 41.65 27.97 -11.50
CA ASN A 52 40.75 29.12 -11.71
C ASN A 52 39.76 28.83 -12.84
N HIS A 53 40.23 28.29 -13.96
CA HIS A 53 39.36 27.95 -15.08
C HIS A 53 38.34 26.86 -14.72
N ALA A 54 38.76 25.82 -14.01
CA ALA A 54 37.86 24.75 -13.56
C ALA A 54 36.78 25.27 -12.61
N VAL A 55 37.14 26.17 -11.69
CA VAL A 55 36.19 26.82 -10.77
C VAL A 55 35.23 27.74 -11.53
N GLU A 56 35.74 28.56 -12.45
CA GLU A 56 34.92 29.45 -13.28
C GLU A 56 33.92 28.66 -14.13
N GLU A 57 34.38 27.61 -14.82
CA GLU A 57 33.53 26.77 -15.67
C GLU A 57 32.45 26.06 -14.83
N THR A 58 32.83 25.45 -13.71
CA THR A 58 31.88 24.76 -12.82
C THR A 58 30.85 25.74 -12.25
N SER A 59 31.30 26.93 -11.84
CA SER A 59 30.43 28.00 -11.34
C SER A 59 29.45 28.45 -12.43
N HIS A 60 29.94 28.65 -13.66
CA HIS A 60 29.11 29.06 -14.79
C HIS A 60 28.05 28.00 -15.12
N GLN A 61 28.44 26.72 -15.16
CA GLN A 61 27.51 25.60 -15.37
C GLN A 61 26.48 25.51 -14.24
N ALA A 62 26.88 25.69 -12.99
CA ALA A 62 25.96 25.70 -11.85
C ALA A 62 24.93 26.84 -11.98
N LEU A 63 25.37 28.04 -12.32
CA LEU A 63 24.50 29.21 -12.52
C LEU A 63 23.54 29.04 -13.71
N GLN A 64 23.98 28.38 -14.78
CA GLN A 64 23.12 28.09 -15.94
C GLN A 64 22.06 27.03 -15.64
N ASN A 65 22.41 25.99 -14.86
CA ASN A 65 21.50 24.87 -14.58
C ASN A 65 20.52 25.16 -13.42
N MET A 66 20.89 26.02 -12.48
CA MET A 66 20.08 26.32 -11.29
C MET A 66 18.65 26.82 -11.61
N PRO A 67 18.40 27.72 -12.58
CA PRO A 67 17.04 28.12 -12.94
C PRO A 67 16.18 26.99 -13.50
N LYS A 68 16.78 25.99 -14.14
CA LYS A 68 16.06 24.79 -14.60
C LYS A 68 15.65 23.93 -13.40
N VAL A 69 16.61 23.63 -12.52
CA VAL A 69 16.35 22.83 -11.30
C VAL A 69 15.28 23.49 -10.43
N LEU A 70 15.32 24.82 -10.25
CA LEU A 70 14.29 25.53 -9.48
C LEU A 70 12.89 25.41 -10.09
N ARG A 71 12.78 25.46 -11.43
CA ARG A 71 11.50 25.24 -12.12
C ARG A 71 11.01 23.81 -11.95
N ASP A 72 11.91 22.83 -12.10
CA ASP A 72 11.57 21.41 -11.93
C ASP A 72 11.09 21.12 -10.50
N VAL A 73 11.72 21.73 -9.49
CA VAL A 73 11.31 21.61 -8.08
C VAL A 73 9.95 22.25 -7.82
N GLU A 74 9.66 23.43 -8.38
CA GLU A 74 8.34 24.05 -8.20
C GLU A 74 7.24 23.26 -8.92
N ALA A 75 7.51 22.75 -10.13
CA ALA A 75 6.59 21.86 -10.84
C ALA A 75 6.29 20.60 -10.03
N LEU A 76 7.33 19.93 -9.51
CA LEU A 76 7.18 18.75 -8.66
C LEU A 76 6.35 19.03 -7.40
N LYS A 77 6.55 20.20 -6.78
CA LYS A 77 5.77 20.63 -5.60
C LYS A 77 4.30 20.83 -5.96
N GLN A 78 4.00 21.43 -7.10
CA GLN A 78 2.62 21.61 -7.57
C GLN A 78 1.95 20.26 -7.85
N GLU A 79 2.64 19.35 -8.55
CA GLU A 79 2.15 17.99 -8.82
C GLU A 79 1.91 17.21 -7.53
N ALA A 80 2.83 17.29 -6.56
CA ALA A 80 2.66 16.63 -5.26
C ALA A 80 1.48 17.20 -4.46
N SER A 81 1.26 18.52 -4.50
CA SER A 81 0.10 19.15 -3.87
C SER A 81 -1.20 18.70 -4.52
N PHE A 82 -1.24 18.69 -5.85
CA PHE A 82 -2.39 18.23 -6.61
C PHE A 82 -2.70 16.75 -6.32
N LEU A 83 -1.68 15.89 -6.33
CA LEU A 83 -1.84 14.46 -6.01
C LEU A 83 -2.37 14.26 -4.59
N LYS A 84 -1.90 15.05 -3.62
CA LYS A 84 -2.42 15.02 -2.24
C LYS A 84 -3.90 15.37 -2.19
N GLU A 85 -4.33 16.40 -2.91
CA GLU A 85 -5.74 16.78 -3.00
C GLU A 85 -6.59 15.68 -3.63
N GLN A 86 -6.11 15.07 -4.73
CA GLN A 86 -6.79 13.94 -5.36
C GLN A 86 -6.89 12.73 -4.43
N MET A 87 -5.84 12.40 -3.66
CA MET A 87 -5.91 11.32 -2.67
C MET A 87 -6.92 11.59 -1.56
N ILE A 88 -7.11 12.84 -1.14
CA ILE A 88 -8.13 13.19 -0.14
C ILE A 88 -9.52 12.92 -0.70
N LEU A 89 -9.80 13.31 -1.95
CA LEU A 89 -11.07 13.04 -2.61
C LEU A 89 -11.34 11.53 -2.76
N VAL A 90 -10.35 10.78 -3.26
CA VAL A 90 -10.47 9.32 -3.39
C VAL A 90 -10.72 8.65 -2.03
N LYS A 91 -10.05 9.12 -0.96
CA LYS A 91 -10.29 8.61 0.39
C LYS A 91 -11.72 8.88 0.86
N GLU A 92 -12.26 10.06 0.56
CA GLU A 92 -13.64 10.41 0.90
C GLU A 92 -14.65 9.55 0.13
N ASP A 93 -14.41 9.32 -1.17
CA ASP A 93 -15.22 8.45 -2.00
C ASP A 93 -15.22 7.01 -1.49
N ILE A 94 -14.06 6.47 -1.11
CA ILE A 94 -13.95 5.13 -0.50
C ILE A 94 -14.78 5.07 0.79
N LYS A 95 -14.65 6.07 1.67
CA LYS A 95 -15.39 6.10 2.94
C LYS A 95 -16.91 6.12 2.69
N LYS A 96 -17.36 6.91 1.72
CA LYS A 96 -18.78 6.94 1.34
C LYS A 96 -19.23 5.59 0.76
N PHE A 97 -18.41 5.00 -0.11
CA PHE A 97 -18.69 3.70 -0.70
C PHE A 97 -18.80 2.59 0.35
N GLU A 98 -17.91 2.57 1.35
CA GLU A 98 -17.96 1.64 2.48
C GLU A 98 -19.25 1.83 3.29
N GLN A 99 -19.64 3.08 3.56
CA GLN A 99 -20.87 3.39 4.28
C GLN A 99 -22.12 2.93 3.51
N ASP A 100 -22.20 3.22 2.21
CA ASP A 100 -23.31 2.82 1.34
C ASP A 100 -23.40 1.28 1.22
N THR A 101 -22.24 0.61 1.14
CA THR A 101 -22.15 -0.86 1.13
C THR A 101 -22.61 -1.45 2.45
N SER A 102 -22.17 -0.90 3.59
CA SER A 102 -22.60 -1.35 4.92
C SER A 102 -24.10 -1.19 5.11
N GLN A 103 -24.68 -0.07 4.65
CA GLN A 103 -26.13 0.15 4.71
C GLN A 103 -26.89 -0.85 3.84
N SER A 104 -26.40 -1.09 2.62
CA SER A 104 -26.99 -2.08 1.71
C SER A 104 -26.93 -3.49 2.30
N MET A 105 -25.82 -3.85 2.95
CA MET A 105 -25.65 -5.14 3.62
C MET A 105 -26.64 -5.30 4.78
N GLN A 106 -26.85 -4.23 5.58
CA GLN A 106 -27.83 -4.24 6.67
C GLN A 106 -29.25 -4.54 6.16
N VAL A 107 -29.65 -3.91 5.05
CA VAL A 107 -30.96 -4.17 4.41
C VAL A 107 -31.08 -5.61 3.94
N LEU A 108 -30.01 -6.19 3.38
CA LEU A 108 -30.01 -7.60 2.97
C LEU A 108 -30.21 -8.55 4.16
N VAL A 109 -29.60 -8.27 5.31
CA VAL A 109 -29.78 -9.05 6.54
C VAL A 109 -31.24 -8.97 7.03
N GLU A 110 -31.84 -7.79 7.00
CA GLU A 110 -33.25 -7.60 7.37
C GLU A 110 -34.18 -8.39 6.43
N ILE A 111 -33.92 -8.35 5.13
CA ILE A 111 -34.68 -9.13 4.14
C ILE A 111 -34.54 -10.64 4.38
N ASP A 112 -33.33 -11.13 4.68
CA ASP A 112 -33.10 -12.55 4.97
C ASP A 112 -33.87 -13.00 6.22
N GLN A 113 -33.93 -12.16 7.25
CA GLN A 113 -34.70 -12.43 8.46
C GLN A 113 -36.21 -12.52 8.17
N VAL A 114 -36.74 -11.63 7.34
CA VAL A 114 -38.14 -11.69 6.90
C VAL A 114 -38.39 -12.95 6.07
N LYS A 115 -37.49 -13.28 5.15
CA LYS A 115 -37.56 -14.49 4.33
C LYS A 115 -37.58 -15.76 5.19
N SER A 116 -36.69 -15.86 6.18
CA SER A 116 -36.64 -16.98 7.12
C SER A 116 -37.96 -17.16 7.87
N ARG A 117 -38.54 -16.07 8.38
CA ARG A 117 -39.85 -16.09 9.04
C ARG A 117 -40.97 -16.52 8.09
N MET A 118 -40.98 -16.01 6.86
CA MET A 118 -41.98 -16.37 5.86
C MET A 118 -41.89 -17.86 5.49
N GLN A 119 -40.68 -18.38 5.37
CA GLN A 119 -40.44 -19.79 5.07
C GLN A 119 -41.00 -20.70 6.18
N LEU A 120 -40.73 -20.36 7.45
CA LEU A 120 -41.29 -21.09 8.60
C LEU A 120 -42.82 -21.05 8.64
N ALA A 121 -43.42 -19.90 8.32
CA ALA A 121 -44.87 -19.76 8.25
C ALA A 121 -45.46 -20.61 7.11
N ALA A 122 -44.83 -20.62 5.94
CA ALA A 122 -45.25 -21.43 4.80
C ALA A 122 -45.19 -22.93 5.10
N GLU A 123 -44.11 -23.39 5.74
CA GLU A 123 -43.96 -24.79 6.18
C GLU A 123 -45.03 -25.18 7.20
N SER A 124 -45.31 -24.30 8.17
CA SER A 124 -46.35 -24.52 9.18
C SER A 124 -47.75 -24.59 8.55
N LEU A 125 -48.04 -23.74 7.56
CA LEU A 125 -49.30 -23.76 6.82
C LEU A 125 -49.45 -25.02 5.97
N GLN A 126 -48.37 -25.43 5.29
CA GLN A 126 -48.39 -26.66 4.49
C GLN A 126 -48.60 -27.88 5.39
N GLU A 127 -48.00 -27.90 6.56
CA GLU A 127 -48.20 -28.98 7.52
C GLU A 127 -49.64 -28.98 8.04
N ALA A 128 -50.20 -27.81 8.40
CA ALA A 128 -51.60 -27.69 8.78
C ALA A 128 -52.58 -28.18 7.67
N ASP A 129 -52.28 -27.89 6.41
CA ASP A 129 -53.08 -28.35 5.27
C ASP A 129 -53.01 -29.88 5.09
N LYS A 130 -51.83 -30.48 5.30
CA LYS A 130 -51.69 -31.94 5.36
C LYS A 130 -52.52 -32.54 6.50
N TRP A 131 -52.47 -31.95 7.71
CA TRP A 131 -53.29 -32.39 8.85
C TRP A 131 -54.79 -32.25 8.57
N SER A 132 -55.20 -31.17 7.91
CA SER A 132 -56.59 -30.93 7.48
C SER A 132 -57.07 -32.00 6.49
N THR A 133 -56.30 -32.23 5.43
CA THR A 133 -56.59 -33.26 4.41
C THR A 133 -56.69 -34.64 5.05
N LEU A 134 -55.71 -34.98 5.91
CA LEU A 134 -55.70 -36.26 6.60
C LEU A 134 -56.90 -36.44 7.54
N SER A 135 -57.30 -35.38 8.25
CA SER A 135 -58.46 -35.41 9.13
C SER A 135 -59.75 -35.70 8.34
N ALA A 136 -59.90 -35.09 7.15
CA ALA A 136 -61.02 -35.35 6.26
C ALA A 136 -61.04 -36.82 5.77
N ASP A 137 -59.88 -37.36 5.37
CA ASP A 137 -59.74 -38.76 4.94
C ASP A 137 -60.08 -39.74 6.06
N ILE A 138 -59.70 -39.44 7.31
CA ILE A 138 -60.07 -40.25 8.48
C ILE A 138 -61.59 -40.18 8.69
N GLU A 139 -62.19 -39.00 8.63
CA GLU A 139 -63.63 -38.81 8.81
C GLU A 139 -64.45 -39.56 7.73
N GLU A 140 -63.97 -39.60 6.49
CA GLU A 140 -64.53 -40.45 5.44
C GLU A 140 -64.36 -41.95 5.74
N THR A 141 -63.17 -42.36 6.18
CA THR A 141 -62.90 -43.76 6.56
C THR A 141 -63.76 -44.19 7.77
N PHE A 142 -64.10 -43.29 8.69
CA PHE A 142 -65.02 -43.58 9.79
C PHE A 142 -66.46 -43.87 9.31
N LYS A 143 -66.89 -43.27 8.20
CA LYS A 143 -68.22 -43.52 7.62
C LYS A 143 -68.37 -44.93 7.04
N THR A 144 -67.27 -45.59 6.66
CA THR A 144 -67.30 -46.97 6.15
C THR A 144 -67.44 -48.03 7.24
N GLN A 145 -67.33 -47.65 8.53
CA GLN A 145 -67.41 -48.52 9.72
C GLN A 145 -66.38 -49.68 9.78
N ASP A 146 -65.34 -49.67 8.94
CA ASP A 146 -64.31 -50.70 8.94
C ASP A 146 -63.19 -50.40 9.96
N ILE A 147 -63.31 -51.00 11.15
CA ILE A 147 -62.42 -50.78 12.30
C ILE A 147 -60.97 -51.18 12.00
N ALA A 148 -60.73 -52.14 11.10
CA ALA A 148 -59.38 -52.61 10.77
C ALA A 148 -58.63 -51.57 9.91
N VAL A 149 -59.32 -50.93 8.96
CA VAL A 149 -58.75 -49.88 8.12
C VAL A 149 -58.48 -48.61 8.92
N ILE A 150 -59.40 -48.24 9.83
CA ILE A 150 -59.27 -47.06 10.70
C ILE A 150 -58.06 -47.19 11.64
N SER A 151 -57.90 -48.34 12.29
CA SER A 151 -56.79 -48.60 13.21
C SER A 151 -55.44 -48.66 12.51
N ALA A 152 -55.37 -49.26 11.31
CA ALA A 152 -54.15 -49.26 10.50
C ALA A 152 -53.75 -47.84 10.06
N LYS A 153 -54.71 -47.01 9.63
CA LYS A 153 -54.47 -45.61 9.24
C LYS A 153 -54.02 -44.76 10.43
N LEU A 154 -54.65 -44.88 11.62
CA LEU A 154 -54.23 -44.15 12.83
C LEU A 154 -52.83 -44.55 13.33
N THR A 155 -52.49 -45.83 13.28
CA THR A 155 -51.21 -46.33 13.80
C THR A 155 -50.03 -45.95 12.89
N GLY A 156 -50.24 -45.88 11.58
CA GLY A 156 -49.23 -45.35 10.64
C GLY A 156 -48.89 -43.86 10.85
N GLN A 157 -49.78 -43.12 11.53
CA GLN A 157 -49.74 -41.66 11.63
C GLN A 157 -49.21 -41.16 12.99
N GLN A 158 -49.04 -42.04 13.98
CA GLN A 158 -48.66 -41.67 15.36
C GLN A 158 -47.17 -41.29 15.53
N ARG A 159 -46.42 -41.09 14.43
CA ARG A 159 -45.01 -40.70 14.50
C ARG A 159 -44.95 -39.18 14.80
N PRO A 160 -44.24 -38.74 15.86
CA PRO A 160 -44.44 -37.40 16.40
C PRO A 160 -43.95 -36.30 15.44
N ALA A 161 -44.70 -35.20 15.41
CA ALA A 161 -44.26 -33.93 14.84
C ALA A 161 -42.95 -33.47 15.52
N PRO A 162 -41.95 -32.96 14.77
CA PRO A 162 -40.79 -32.35 15.39
C PRO A 162 -41.23 -31.08 16.14
N SER A 163 -40.92 -31.05 17.43
CA SER A 163 -41.17 -29.93 18.34
C SER A 163 -40.53 -28.63 17.84
N PRO A 164 -41.19 -27.46 17.99
CA PRO A 164 -40.60 -26.16 17.70
C PRO A 164 -39.62 -25.80 18.83
N GLY A 165 -38.38 -26.24 18.70
CA GLY A 165 -37.35 -25.93 19.68
C GLY A 165 -35.99 -26.38 19.21
N HIS A 166 -35.06 -25.43 19.13
CA HIS A 166 -33.63 -25.60 18.80
C HIS A 166 -33.29 -25.85 17.33
N HIS A 167 -33.40 -24.81 16.51
CA HIS A 167 -32.33 -24.55 15.55
C HIS A 167 -31.35 -23.54 16.14
N ARG A 168 -30.33 -24.15 16.76
CA ARG A 168 -29.02 -23.61 17.14
C ARG A 168 -28.55 -22.57 16.12
N GLY A 169 -28.25 -21.38 16.61
CA GLY A 169 -27.61 -20.33 15.82
C GLY A 169 -26.32 -20.85 15.21
N HIS A 170 -26.25 -20.87 13.88
CA HIS A 170 -24.99 -20.73 13.19
C HIS A 170 -24.75 -19.23 13.05
N HIS A 171 -24.08 -18.68 14.06
CA HIS A 171 -23.20 -17.55 13.85
C HIS A 171 -22.18 -17.98 12.80
N ALA A 172 -22.36 -17.50 11.57
CA ALA A 172 -21.24 -17.40 10.65
C ALA A 172 -20.43 -16.18 11.10
N GLU A 173 -19.40 -16.46 11.91
CA GLU A 173 -18.19 -15.65 11.93
C GLU A 173 -17.66 -15.61 10.48
N CYS A 174 -17.90 -14.50 9.79
CA CYS A 174 -17.07 -14.09 8.66
C CYS A 174 -16.19 -12.94 9.16
N GLU A 175 -15.15 -13.29 9.91
CA GLU A 175 -13.91 -12.51 9.94
C GLU A 175 -13.06 -12.96 8.75
N LEU A 176 -12.94 -12.07 7.75
CA LEU A 176 -11.75 -11.71 6.95
C LEU A 176 -12.18 -10.98 5.67
#